data_AF-A0A2S6S5V3-F1
#
_entry.id   AF-A0A2S6S5V3-F1
#
_cell.length_a   1.000
_cell.length_b   1.000
_cell.length_c   1.000
_cell.angle_alpha   90.00
_cell.angle_beta   90.00
_cell.angle_gamma   90.00
#
_symmetry.space_group_name_H-M   'P 1'
#
loop_
_entity.id
_entity.type
_entity.pdbx_description
1 polymer ?
#
loop_
_entity_poly.entity_id
_entity_poly.type
_entity_poly.pdbx_seq_one_letter_code
_entity_poly.pdbx_strand_id
1 'polypeptide(L)'
;MYSKINLQYVISYFGLIPYFFILLINKDIISFTEKEIVSDFIIYYTLIISVFIGSMNWNLQQKIPAHLVIYGFLPSIFAVIIIILNLLNYSNSILYLSLMTVLIAQLIFDYIIIFKNKKNNNVFYFLRLPLTTLIVLTLIAI
;
A
#
# COMPACT_ATOMS: atom_id res chain seq x y z
N MET A 1 -24.52 -21.69 -7.57
CA MET A 1 -24.47 -20.49 -8.42
C MET A 1 -23.24 -19.70 -8.01
N TYR A 2 -22.06 -20.09 -8.50
CA TYR A 2 -20.82 -19.36 -8.17
C TYR A 2 -20.91 -17.97 -8.81
N SER A 3 -20.96 -16.92 -8.01
CA SER A 3 -20.76 -15.57 -8.50
C SER A 3 -19.43 -15.54 -9.25
N LYS A 4 -19.40 -14.99 -10.47
CA LYS A 4 -18.15 -14.80 -11.20
C LYS A 4 -17.20 -14.02 -10.28
N ILE A 5 -16.15 -14.68 -9.83
CA ILE A 5 -15.11 -14.06 -9.00
C ILE A 5 -14.57 -12.87 -9.80
N ASN A 6 -14.52 -11.70 -9.16
CA ASN A 6 -13.97 -10.52 -9.81
C ASN A 6 -12.45 -10.70 -9.94
N LEU A 7 -11.99 -10.98 -11.16
CA LEU A 7 -10.57 -11.21 -11.46
C LEU A 7 -9.68 -10.05 -10.97
N GLN A 8 -10.18 -8.81 -11.02
CA GLN A 8 -9.46 -7.64 -10.52
C GLN A 8 -9.15 -7.75 -9.03
N TYR A 9 -10.07 -8.32 -8.24
CA TYR A 9 -9.87 -8.49 -6.81
C TYR A 9 -8.81 -9.55 -6.54
N VAL A 10 -8.89 -10.69 -7.24
CA VAL A 10 -7.89 -11.76 -7.12
C VAL A 10 -6.49 -11.25 -7.45
N ILE A 11 -6.35 -10.55 -8.57
CA ILE A 11 -5.05 -10.00 -9.01
C ILE A 11 -4.53 -8.98 -8.00
N SER A 12 -5.40 -8.15 -7.42
CA SER A 12 -4.99 -7.17 -6.41
C SER A 12 -4.40 -7.83 -5.16
N TYR A 13 -4.96 -8.96 -4.72
CA TYR A 13 -4.42 -9.70 -3.57
C TYR A 13 -3.05 -10.33 -3.84
N PHE A 14 -2.65 -10.54 -5.10
CA PHE A 14 -1.29 -10.97 -5.41
C PHE A 14 -0.22 -9.92 -5.02
N GLY A 15 -0.61 -8.66 -4.85
CA GLY A 15 0.25 -7.65 -4.25
C GLY A 15 0.66 -7.94 -2.80
N LEU A 16 0.03 -8.91 -2.13
CA LEU A 16 0.44 -9.35 -0.79
C LEU A 16 1.50 -10.45 -0.79
N ILE A 17 1.77 -11.09 -1.94
CA ILE A 17 2.68 -12.23 -2.03
C ILE A 17 4.05 -11.90 -1.42
N PRO A 18 4.69 -10.75 -1.72
CA PRO A 18 6.01 -10.47 -1.16
C PRO A 18 6.02 -10.34 0.36
N TYR A 19 4.96 -9.79 0.97
CA TYR A 19 4.85 -9.72 2.44
C TYR A 19 4.70 -11.09 3.08
N PHE A 20 3.86 -11.96 2.51
CA PHE A 20 3.72 -13.33 2.99
C PHE A 20 5.01 -14.14 2.83
N PHE A 21 5.71 -13.95 1.71
CA PHE A 21 7.00 -14.61 1.48
C PHE A 21 8.00 -14.24 2.58
N ILE A 22 8.12 -12.95 2.91
CA ILE A 22 9.03 -12.47 3.97
C ILE A 22 8.64 -13.04 5.34
N LEU A 23 7.34 -13.11 5.67
CA LEU A 23 6.87 -13.68 6.94
C LEU A 23 7.10 -15.20 7.04
N LEU A 24 6.99 -15.93 5.92
CA LEU A 24 7.11 -17.39 5.87
C LEU A 24 8.56 -17.86 5.82
N ILE A 25 9.46 -17.05 5.30
CA ILE A 25 10.89 -17.36 5.30
C ILE A 25 11.36 -17.36 6.76
N ASN A 26 11.85 -18.52 7.19
CA ASN A 26 12.37 -18.70 8.55
C ASN A 26 13.55 -17.75 8.81
N LYS A 27 13.70 -17.27 10.06
CA LYS A 27 14.78 -16.34 10.45
C LYS A 27 16.18 -16.84 10.03
N ASP A 28 16.34 -18.15 9.88
CA ASP A 28 17.59 -18.79 9.47
C ASP A 28 17.95 -18.54 7.98
N ILE A 29 16.98 -18.40 7.08
CA ILE A 29 17.24 -18.01 5.67
C ILE A 29 17.43 -16.49 5.58
N ILE A 30 16.69 -15.73 6.39
CA ILE A 30 16.90 -14.27 6.55
C ILE A 30 18.28 -14.00 7.15
N SER A 31 18.91 -14.93 7.87
CA SER A 31 20.30 -14.75 8.32
C SER A 31 21.32 -14.74 7.17
N PHE A 32 20.96 -15.29 6.01
CA PHE A 32 21.78 -15.30 4.80
C PHE A 32 21.64 -14.02 3.95
N THR A 33 20.51 -13.32 4.09
CA THR A 33 20.27 -11.98 3.53
C THR A 33 20.53 -10.92 4.58
N GLU A 34 21.35 -9.91 4.32
CA GLU A 34 21.54 -8.82 5.28
C GLU A 34 20.17 -8.21 5.66
N LYS A 35 19.83 -8.15 6.95
CA LYS A 35 18.53 -7.68 7.47
C LYS A 35 18.12 -6.31 6.89
N GLU A 36 19.12 -5.50 6.53
CA GLU A 36 18.97 -4.21 5.88
C GLU A 36 18.31 -4.35 4.49
N ILE A 37 18.74 -5.31 3.67
CA ILE A 37 18.17 -5.57 2.34
C ILE A 37 16.68 -5.94 2.45
N VAL A 38 16.32 -6.76 3.43
CA VAL A 38 14.91 -7.15 3.66
C VAL A 38 14.09 -5.92 4.06
N SER A 39 14.63 -5.08 4.95
CA SER A 39 13.96 -3.84 5.36
C SER A 39 13.76 -2.90 4.19
N ASP A 40 14.80 -2.65 3.40
CA ASP A 40 14.75 -1.78 2.22
C ASP A 40 13.71 -2.26 1.23
N PHE A 41 13.69 -3.57 0.95
CA PHE A 41 12.69 -4.18 0.08
C PHE A 41 11.27 -3.91 0.58
N ILE A 42 10.99 -4.11 1.87
CA ILE A 42 9.67 -3.87 2.46
C ILE A 42 9.27 -2.39 2.32
N ILE A 43 10.19 -1.47 2.60
CA ILE A 43 9.95 -0.03 2.50
C ILE A 43 9.55 0.31 1.07
N TYR A 44 10.40 -0.04 0.11
CA TYR A 44 10.18 0.29 -1.30
C TYR A 44 8.93 -0.39 -1.86
N TYR A 45 8.68 -1.65 -1.51
CA TYR A 45 7.49 -2.35 -1.97
C TYR A 45 6.20 -1.72 -1.42
N THR A 46 6.21 -1.30 -0.16
CA THR A 46 5.08 -0.58 0.46
C THR A 46 4.82 0.77 -0.22
N LEU A 47 5.88 1.51 -0.56
CA LEU A 47 5.77 2.76 -1.30
C LEU A 47 5.17 2.54 -2.70
N ILE A 48 5.63 1.52 -3.43
CA ILE A 48 5.10 1.17 -4.74
C ILE A 48 3.59 0.95 -4.65
N ILE A 49 3.13 0.13 -3.69
CA ILE A 49 1.71 -0.14 -3.48
C ILE A 49 0.94 1.17 -3.17
N SER A 50 1.44 2.00 -2.25
CA SER A 50 0.79 3.26 -1.87
C SER A 50 0.62 4.22 -3.06
N VAL A 51 1.63 4.31 -3.94
CA VAL A 51 1.59 5.14 -5.16
C VAL A 51 0.58 4.60 -6.18
N PHE A 52 0.57 3.28 -6.43
CA PHE A 52 -0.40 2.68 -7.35
C PHE A 52 -1.84 2.89 -6.88
N ILE A 53 -2.05 2.77 -5.58
CA ILE A 53 -3.35 3.04 -4.98
C ILE A 53 -3.79 4.49 -5.24
N GLY A 54 -2.91 5.47 -4.99
CA GLY A 54 -3.26 6.88 -5.14
C GLY A 54 -3.65 7.23 -6.57
N SER A 55 -2.95 6.66 -7.55
CA SER A 55 -3.21 6.88 -8.97
C SER A 55 -4.37 6.05 -9.55
N MET A 56 -4.91 5.06 -8.82
CA MET A 56 -5.93 4.13 -9.33
C MET A 56 -7.21 4.82 -9.82
N ASN A 57 -7.54 6.01 -9.29
CA ASN A 57 -8.72 6.76 -9.69
C ASN A 57 -8.48 7.75 -10.83
N TRP A 58 -7.29 7.79 -11.39
CA TRP A 58 -6.96 8.68 -12.50
C TRP A 58 -7.38 8.08 -13.85
N ASN A 59 -8.53 8.53 -14.36
CA ASN A 59 -8.90 8.32 -15.75
C ASN A 59 -8.45 9.51 -16.63
N LEU A 60 -7.35 9.35 -17.35
CA LEU A 60 -6.79 10.38 -18.26
C LEU A 60 -7.72 10.75 -19.41
N GLN A 61 -8.70 9.90 -19.75
CA GLN A 61 -9.68 10.17 -20.81
C GLN A 61 -10.81 11.10 -20.33
N GLN A 62 -10.91 11.37 -19.03
CA GLN A 62 -11.96 12.18 -18.42
C GLN A 62 -11.35 13.38 -17.69
N LYS A 63 -12.05 14.51 -17.68
CA LYS A 63 -11.68 15.64 -16.83
C LYS A 63 -12.04 15.32 -15.39
N ILE A 64 -11.02 14.95 -14.61
CA ILE A 64 -11.14 14.69 -13.18
C ILE A 64 -11.03 16.02 -12.43
N PRO A 65 -11.82 16.25 -11.37
CA PRO A 65 -11.67 17.44 -10.55
C PRO A 65 -10.29 17.50 -9.89
N ALA A 66 -9.71 18.70 -9.83
CA ALA A 66 -8.32 18.92 -9.40
C ALA A 66 -8.00 18.34 -8.01
N HIS A 67 -8.94 18.37 -7.06
CA HIS A 67 -8.72 17.83 -5.72
C HIS A 67 -8.45 16.31 -5.71
N LEU A 68 -9.06 15.53 -6.62
CA LEU A 68 -8.80 14.09 -6.76
C LEU A 68 -7.43 13.82 -7.40
N VAL A 69 -7.02 14.69 -8.32
CA VAL A 69 -5.67 14.63 -8.91
C VAL A 69 -4.63 14.90 -7.85
N ILE A 70 -4.76 16.00 -7.09
CA ILE A 70 -3.85 16.34 -6.00
C ILE A 70 -3.79 15.20 -4.98
N TYR A 71 -4.94 14.69 -4.55
CA TYR A 71 -5.01 13.59 -3.60
C TYR A 71 -4.28 12.34 -4.10
N GLY A 72 -4.52 11.93 -5.35
CA GLY A 72 -3.86 10.76 -5.94
C GLY A 72 -2.36 10.93 -6.15
N PHE A 73 -1.86 12.15 -6.20
CA PHE A 73 -0.44 12.47 -6.33
C PHE A 73 0.30 12.45 -4.98
N LEU A 74 -0.38 12.75 -3.86
CA LEU A 74 0.23 12.84 -2.53
C LEU A 74 1.09 11.61 -2.14
N PRO A 75 0.67 10.36 -2.39
CA PRO A 75 1.49 9.18 -2.10
C PRO A 75 2.85 9.19 -2.80
N SER A 76 2.95 9.76 -4.00
CA SER A 76 4.23 9.83 -4.73
C SER A 76 5.20 10.84 -4.12
N ILE A 77 4.71 11.99 -3.65
CA ILE A 77 5.53 12.96 -2.91
C ILE A 77 6.05 12.30 -1.62
N PHE A 78 5.16 11.63 -0.89
CA PHE A 78 5.53 10.92 0.33
C PHE A 78 6.58 9.83 0.06
N ALA A 79 6.43 9.06 -1.03
CA ALA A 79 7.41 8.05 -1.42
C ALA A 79 8.80 8.64 -1.64
N VAL A 80 8.91 9.79 -2.32
CA VAL A 80 10.20 10.48 -2.50
C VAL A 80 10.82 10.84 -1.14
N ILE A 81 10.03 11.38 -0.20
CA ILE A 81 10.51 11.72 1.14
C ILE A 81 11.04 10.48 1.87
N ILE A 82 10.30 9.37 1.86
CA ILE A 82 10.72 8.13 2.52
C ILE A 82 11.96 7.53 1.86
N ILE A 83 12.06 7.56 0.52
CA ILE A 83 13.26 7.09 -0.18
C ILE A 83 14.48 7.90 0.25
N ILE A 84 14.37 9.24 0.30
CA ILE A 84 15.47 10.10 0.76
C ILE A 84 15.84 9.77 2.21
N LEU A 85 14.87 9.61 3.10
CA LEU A 85 15.14 9.25 4.50
C LEU A 85 15.80 7.87 4.61
N ASN A 86 15.38 6.88 3.82
CA ASN A 86 16.00 5.55 3.79
C ASN A 86 17.46 5.64 3.33
N LEU A 87 17.74 6.41 2.28
CA LEU A 87 19.10 6.64 1.77
C LEU A 87 20.01 7.40 2.77
N LEU A 88 19.42 8.20 3.67
CA LEU A 88 20.12 8.85 4.77
C LEU A 88 20.30 7.93 5.99
N ASN A 89 19.97 6.64 5.88
CA ASN A 89 20.02 5.64 6.95
C ASN A 89 19.22 6.05 8.20
N TYR A 90 18.06 6.69 7.99
CA TYR A 90 17.13 6.97 9.08
C TYR A 90 16.61 5.65 9.67
N SER A 91 16.27 5.64 10.95
CA SER A 91 15.91 4.39 11.64
C SER A 91 14.68 3.71 11.00
N ASN A 92 14.81 2.43 10.66
CA ASN A 92 13.75 1.61 10.06
C ASN A 92 12.43 1.65 10.84
N SER A 93 12.49 1.71 12.17
CA SER A 93 11.30 1.82 13.04
C SER A 93 10.48 3.07 12.75
N ILE A 94 11.13 4.22 12.57
CA ILE A 94 10.47 5.49 12.20
C ILE A 94 9.90 5.38 10.78
N LEU A 95 10.64 4.76 9.86
CA LEU A 95 10.18 4.58 8.48
C LEU A 95 8.92 3.69 8.45
N TYR A 96 8.90 2.56 9.15
CA TYR A 96 7.72 1.70 9.25
C TYR A 96 6.53 2.41 9.88
N LEU A 97 6.75 3.15 10.97
CA LEU A 97 5.69 3.95 11.59
C LEU A 97 5.11 4.98 10.62
N SER A 98 5.97 5.67 9.87
CA SER A 98 5.54 6.65 8.86
C SER A 98 4.74 5.99 7.71
N LEU A 99 5.16 4.80 7.25
CA LEU A 99 4.44 4.04 6.23
C LEU A 99 3.04 3.64 6.72
N MET A 100 2.95 3.09 7.94
CA MET A 100 1.67 2.69 8.52
C MET A 100 0.71 3.86 8.66
N THR A 101 1.19 5.00 9.19
CA THR A 101 0.36 6.20 9.37
C THR A 101 -0.17 6.72 8.05
N VAL A 102 0.65 6.75 6.99
CA VAL A 102 0.21 7.16 5.66
C VAL A 102 -0.78 6.17 5.05
N LEU A 103 -0.55 4.86 5.16
CA LEU A 103 -1.49 3.86 4.65
C LEU A 103 -2.87 3.96 5.31
N ILE A 104 -2.91 4.16 6.63
CA ILE A 104 -4.15 4.35 7.39
C ILE A 104 -4.83 5.66 6.97
N ALA A 105 -4.08 6.76 6.88
CA ALA A 105 -4.62 8.04 6.43
C ALA A 105 -5.18 7.92 5.00
N GLN A 106 -4.46 7.26 4.10
CA GLN A 106 -4.88 7.02 2.72
C GLN A 106 -6.19 6.23 2.66
N LEU A 107 -6.33 5.17 3.49
CA LEU A 107 -7.58 4.41 3.58
C LEU A 107 -8.77 5.25 4.06
N ILE A 108 -8.56 6.13 5.05
CA ILE A 108 -9.60 7.04 5.55
C ILE A 108 -10.01 8.04 4.47
N PHE A 109 -9.03 8.66 3.79
CA PHE A 109 -9.31 9.61 2.72
C PHE A 109 -9.96 8.95 1.50
N ASP A 110 -9.55 7.73 1.12
CA ASP A 110 -10.20 6.96 0.06
C ASP A 110 -11.70 6.79 0.36
N TYR A 111 -12.02 6.43 1.61
CA TYR A 111 -13.40 6.31 2.03
C TYR A 111 -14.15 7.63 1.88
N ILE A 112 -13.63 8.72 2.46
CA ILE A 112 -14.31 10.02 2.51
C ILE A 112 -14.49 10.63 1.11
N ILE A 113 -13.43 10.60 0.29
CA ILE A 113 -13.36 11.34 -0.96
C ILE A 113 -13.95 10.52 -2.13
N ILE A 114 -13.68 9.20 -2.19
CA ILE A 114 -13.99 8.40 -3.37
C ILE A 114 -15.22 7.52 -3.18
N PHE A 115 -15.37 6.88 -2.02
CA PHE A 115 -16.38 5.84 -1.83
C PHE A 115 -17.63 6.29 -1.06
N LYS A 116 -17.55 7.31 -0.21
CA LYS A 116 -18.68 7.77 0.62
C LYS A 116 -19.98 8.00 -0.17
N ASN A 117 -19.86 8.53 -1.39
CA ASN A 117 -20.99 8.91 -2.22
C ASN A 117 -21.30 7.90 -3.35
N LYS A 118 -20.57 6.78 -3.45
CA LYS A 118 -20.82 5.76 -4.49
C LYS A 118 -21.89 4.78 -4.00
N LYS A 119 -22.85 4.48 -4.88
CA LYS A 119 -23.93 3.49 -4.61
C LYS A 119 -23.41 2.06 -4.37
N ASN A 120 -22.20 1.74 -4.82
CA ASN A 120 -21.61 0.42 -4.69
C ASN A 120 -20.18 0.52 -4.13
N ASN A 121 -20.05 0.28 -2.83
CA ASN A 121 -18.79 0.38 -2.08
C ASN A 121 -18.09 -0.96 -1.90
N ASN A 122 -18.47 -1.99 -2.68
CA ASN A 122 -17.89 -3.32 -2.58
C ASN A 122 -16.37 -3.29 -2.78
N VAL A 123 -15.84 -2.45 -3.69
CA VAL A 123 -14.38 -2.33 -3.89
C VAL A 123 -13.68 -1.84 -2.62
N PHE A 124 -14.30 -0.95 -1.85
CA PHE A 124 -13.70 -0.48 -0.62
C PHE A 124 -13.65 -1.59 0.44
N TYR A 125 -14.80 -2.22 0.71
CA TYR A 125 -14.93 -3.20 1.79
C TYR A 125 -14.30 -4.56 1.49
N PHE A 126 -14.29 -5.00 0.22
CA PHE A 126 -13.75 -6.31 -0.17
C PHE A 126 -12.32 -6.25 -0.71
N LEU A 127 -11.75 -5.06 -0.92
CA LEU A 127 -10.40 -4.95 -1.47
C LEU A 127 -9.57 -3.93 -0.71
N ARG A 128 -9.94 -2.65 -0.70
CA ARG A 128 -9.10 -1.60 -0.09
C ARG A 128 -8.89 -1.83 1.40
N LEU A 129 -9.97 -2.07 2.15
CA LEU A 129 -9.90 -2.25 3.59
C LEU A 129 -9.12 -3.51 3.99
N PRO A 130 -9.44 -4.72 3.49
CA PRO A 130 -8.72 -5.93 3.88
C PRO A 130 -7.25 -5.92 3.44
N LEU A 131 -6.94 -5.35 2.27
CA LEU A 131 -5.58 -5.36 1.75
C LEU A 131 -4.68 -4.41 2.55
N THR A 132 -5.15 -3.19 2.84
CA THR A 132 -4.39 -2.26 3.68
C THR A 132 -4.22 -2.78 5.10
N THR A 133 -5.25 -3.39 5.71
CA THR A 133 -5.12 -3.96 7.06
C THR A 133 -4.10 -5.09 7.11
N LEU A 134 -4.09 -5.98 6.11
CA LEU A 134 -3.10 -7.05 6.02
C LEU A 134 -1.68 -6.48 5.89
N ILE A 135 -1.45 -5.48 5.02
CA ILE A 135 -0.13 -4.84 4.89
C ILE A 135 0.30 -4.24 6.23
N VAL A 136 -0.57 -3.47 6.90
CA VAL A 136 -0.23 -2.86 8.19
C VAL A 136 0.10 -3.92 9.25
N LEU A 137 -0.66 -5.02 9.31
CA LEU A 137 -0.36 -6.13 10.20
C LEU A 137 1.00 -6.78 9.89
N THR A 138 1.34 -6.95 8.60
CA THR A 138 2.65 -7.49 8.23
C THR A 138 3.79 -6.56 8.64
N LEU A 139 3.63 -5.25 8.47
CA LEU A 139 4.62 -4.27 8.89
C LEU A 139 4.82 -4.22 10.42
N ILE A 140 3.80 -4.58 11.21
CA ILE A 140 3.89 -4.67 12.68
C ILE A 140 4.64 -5.94 13.10
N ALA A 141 4.48 -7.02 12.34
CA ALA A 141 5.02 -8.33 12.67
C ALA A 141 6.52 -8.50 12.32
N ILE A 142 7.06 -7.62 11.47
CA ILE A 142 8.46 -7.59 11.04
C ILE A 142 9.29 -6.75 12.03
#